data_AF-A0A931LP68-F1
#
_entry.id   AF-A0A931LP68-F1
#
_cell.length_a   1.000
_cell.length_b   1.000
_cell.length_c   1.000
_cell.angle_alpha   90.00
_cell.angle_beta   90.00
_cell.angle_gamma   90.00
#
_symmetry.space_group_name_H-M   'P 1'
#
loop_
_entity.id
_entity.type
_entity.pdbx_description
1 polymer ?
#
loop_
_entity_poly.entity_id
_entity_poly.type
_entity_poly.pdbx_seq_one_letter_code
_entity_poly.pdbx_strand_id
1 'polypeptide(L)'
;MSELTNIFDSFYSRFVLRDFLAKIIPGLILLFALGSAATSTGIIGVYGIMSFGSWLVLLGVAWIAGFVVHSFGMLSKLIKYVPDGVDVKEFSKQEIEFYKRLGMEEQRRYERLAVIKDTCGNTFVALLLLLAIFILDGIADWIASGTAASTSVSFGTLYSLLAFIVVAVGLISLLRKAHLDYVVWQYEYVTQALEAYKPSKSSGKSDG
;
A
#
# COMPACT_ATOMS: atom_id res chain seq x y z
N MET A 1 21.92 -1.90 -25.47
CA MET A 1 21.60 -1.12 -24.26
C MET A 1 20.13 -0.71 -24.23
N SER A 2 19.54 -0.26 -25.36
CA SER A 2 18.11 0.08 -25.48
C SER A 2 17.14 -1.07 -25.16
N GLU A 3 17.44 -2.32 -25.52
CA GLU A 3 16.55 -3.46 -25.26
C GLU A 3 16.44 -3.81 -23.77
N LEU A 4 17.54 -3.71 -23.02
CA LEU A 4 17.57 -4.00 -21.59
C LEU A 4 16.78 -2.95 -20.82
N THR A 5 16.93 -1.68 -21.18
CA THR A 5 16.11 -0.58 -20.64
C THR A 5 14.62 -0.79 -20.97
N ASN A 6 14.29 -1.23 -22.19
CA ASN A 6 12.90 -1.53 -22.57
C ASN A 6 12.30 -2.71 -21.80
N ILE A 7 13.09 -3.76 -21.51
CA ILE A 7 12.65 -4.91 -20.70
C ILE A 7 12.43 -4.47 -19.25
N PHE A 8 13.36 -3.70 -18.67
CA PHE A 8 13.18 -3.16 -17.33
C PHE A 8 12.01 -2.19 -17.24
N ASP A 9 11.85 -1.28 -18.20
CA ASP A 9 10.69 -0.39 -18.28
C ASP A 9 9.39 -1.16 -18.46
N SER A 10 9.41 -2.25 -19.24
CA SER A 10 8.26 -3.15 -19.38
C SER A 10 7.95 -3.87 -18.06
N PHE A 11 8.97 -4.33 -17.34
CA PHE A 11 8.79 -5.00 -16.04
C PHE A 11 8.33 -4.04 -14.93
N TYR A 12 8.81 -2.79 -14.97
CA TYR A 12 8.41 -1.72 -14.07
C TYR A 12 7.02 -1.17 -14.40
N SER A 13 6.68 -1.04 -15.68
CA SER A 13 5.40 -0.49 -16.15
C SER A 13 4.27 -1.51 -16.15
N ARG A 14 4.56 -2.81 -16.31
CA ARG A 14 3.53 -3.83 -16.42
C ARG A 14 3.35 -4.54 -15.10
N PHE A 15 2.20 -4.33 -14.46
CA PHE A 15 1.47 -5.19 -13.52
C PHE A 15 2.24 -5.83 -12.34
N VAL A 16 3.37 -6.49 -12.59
CA VAL A 16 4.20 -7.21 -11.63
C VAL A 16 4.67 -6.30 -10.50
N LEU A 17 5.30 -5.16 -10.78
CA LEU A 17 5.79 -4.30 -9.70
C LEU A 17 4.66 -3.70 -8.88
N ARG A 18 3.58 -3.27 -9.54
CA ARG A 18 2.38 -2.76 -8.87
C ARG A 18 1.81 -3.82 -7.93
N ASP A 19 1.54 -5.00 -8.45
CA ASP A 19 0.89 -6.06 -7.68
C ASP A 19 1.84 -6.60 -6.60
N PHE A 20 3.14 -6.64 -6.86
CA PHE A 20 4.15 -7.03 -5.88
C PHE A 20 4.22 -6.03 -4.72
N LEU A 21 4.44 -4.74 -5.00
CA LEU A 21 4.58 -3.72 -3.96
C LEU A 21 3.26 -3.39 -3.28
N ALA A 22 2.17 -3.25 -4.05
CA ALA A 22 0.90 -2.79 -3.50
C ALA A 22 0.04 -3.92 -2.94
N LYS A 23 0.25 -5.19 -3.32
CA LYS A 23 -0.57 -6.33 -2.84
C LYS A 23 0.26 -7.37 -2.09
N ILE A 24 1.30 -7.92 -2.72
CA ILE A 24 2.09 -9.01 -2.12
C ILE A 24 2.78 -8.56 -0.84
N ILE A 25 3.50 -7.43 -0.84
CA ILE A 25 4.21 -6.97 0.37
C ILE A 25 3.24 -6.72 1.55
N PRO A 26 2.17 -5.90 1.42
CA PRO A 26 1.18 -5.73 2.48
C PRO A 26 0.53 -7.05 2.93
N GLY A 27 0.28 -7.97 1.99
CA GLY A 27 -0.24 -9.29 2.29
C GLY A 27 0.73 -10.15 3.09
N LEU A 28 2.01 -10.15 2.74
CA LEU A 28 3.07 -10.84 3.50
C LEU A 28 3.19 -10.28 4.92
N ILE A 29 3.07 -8.96 5.09
CA ILE A 29 3.07 -8.31 6.41
C ILE A 29 1.90 -8.83 7.25
N LEU A 30 0.70 -8.90 6.68
CA LEU A 30 -0.48 -9.42 7.39
C LEU A 30 -0.34 -10.91 7.73
N LEU A 31 0.08 -11.74 6.76
CA LEU A 31 0.28 -13.17 6.99
C LEU A 31 1.36 -13.43 8.03
N PHE A 32 2.44 -12.65 8.02
CA PHE A 32 3.47 -12.70 9.04
C PHE A 32 2.92 -12.38 10.43
N ALA A 33 2.09 -11.34 10.56
CA ALA A 33 1.47 -10.98 11.82
C ALA A 33 0.55 -12.10 12.34
N LEU A 34 -0.35 -12.61 11.49
CA LEU A 34 -1.28 -13.68 11.84
C LEU A 34 -0.56 -14.97 12.22
N GLY A 35 0.44 -15.34 11.43
CA GLY A 35 1.22 -16.52 11.71
C GLY A 35 2.00 -16.38 13.02
N SER A 36 2.58 -15.20 13.29
CA SER A 36 3.38 -14.97 14.50
C SER A 36 2.51 -15.06 15.75
N ALA A 37 1.27 -14.58 15.69
CA ALA A 37 0.28 -14.74 16.75
C ALA A 37 -0.24 -16.19 16.89
N ALA A 38 -0.29 -16.95 15.79
CA ALA A 38 -0.82 -18.32 15.82
C ALA A 38 0.17 -19.36 16.38
N THR A 39 1.48 -19.07 16.40
CA THR A 39 2.51 -20.05 16.79
C THR A 39 3.47 -19.47 17.81
N SER A 40 3.61 -20.12 18.97
CA SER A 40 4.61 -19.76 20.00
C SER A 40 6.06 -20.04 19.55
N THR A 41 6.25 -20.95 18.59
CA THR A 41 7.54 -21.24 17.97
C THR A 41 7.78 -20.28 16.81
N GLY A 42 8.79 -19.42 16.92
CA GLY A 42 9.05 -18.33 15.98
C GLY A 42 9.01 -18.75 14.50
N ILE A 43 8.16 -18.06 13.75
CA ILE A 43 7.92 -18.26 12.31
C ILE A 43 9.18 -18.20 11.42
N ILE A 44 10.23 -17.55 11.92
CA ILE A 44 11.50 -17.37 11.21
C ILE A 44 12.10 -18.73 10.80
N GLY A 45 11.93 -19.78 11.61
CA GLY A 45 12.42 -21.13 11.28
C GLY A 45 11.68 -21.79 10.12
N VAL A 46 10.39 -21.47 9.91
CA VAL A 46 9.57 -22.08 8.85
C VAL A 46 10.02 -21.59 7.48
N TYR A 47 10.31 -20.29 7.33
CA TYR A 47 10.71 -19.71 6.04
C TYR A 47 12.04 -20.27 5.51
N GLY A 48 12.96 -20.67 6.39
CA GLY A 48 14.27 -21.20 6.00
C GLY A 48 14.23 -22.59 5.35
N ILE A 49 13.13 -23.33 5.51
CA ILE A 49 13.01 -24.74 5.07
C ILE A 49 12.00 -24.86 3.90
N MET A 50 11.37 -23.76 3.49
CA MET A 50 10.35 -23.79 2.44
C MET A 50 10.96 -24.10 1.07
N SER A 51 10.35 -25.06 0.36
CA SER A 51 10.66 -25.35 -1.03
C SER A 51 10.32 -24.16 -1.93
N PHE A 52 10.93 -24.09 -3.12
CA PHE A 52 10.58 -23.07 -4.12
C PHE A 52 9.08 -23.06 -4.46
N GLY A 53 8.44 -24.23 -4.59
CA GLY A 53 7.00 -24.32 -4.83
C GLY A 53 6.17 -23.74 -3.69
N SER A 54 6.59 -23.96 -2.44
CA SER A 54 5.94 -23.39 -1.26
C SER A 54 6.03 -21.86 -1.24
N TRP A 55 7.15 -21.28 -1.69
CA TRP A 55 7.29 -19.83 -1.85
C TRP A 55 6.31 -19.27 -2.88
N LEU A 56 6.12 -19.94 -4.02
CA LEU A 56 5.12 -19.52 -5.01
C LEU A 56 3.69 -19.54 -4.46
N VAL A 57 3.35 -20.58 -3.71
CA VAL A 57 2.04 -20.67 -3.03
C VAL A 57 1.89 -19.52 -2.02
N LEU A 58 2.92 -19.27 -1.20
CA LEU A 58 2.91 -18.19 -0.22
C LEU A 58 2.72 -16.82 -0.89
N LEU A 59 3.39 -16.55 -2.01
CA LEU A 59 3.22 -15.31 -2.79
C LEU A 59 1.79 -15.18 -3.33
N GLY A 60 1.19 -16.28 -3.80
CA GLY A 60 -0.22 -16.30 -4.22
C GLY A 60 -1.18 -15.98 -3.08
N VAL A 61 -0.99 -16.60 -1.90
CA VAL A 61 -1.80 -16.32 -0.71
C VAL A 61 -1.59 -14.88 -0.22
N ALA A 62 -0.35 -14.39 -0.25
CA ALA A 62 -0.04 -13.00 0.09
C ALA A 62 -0.72 -12.01 -0.84
N TRP A 63 -0.76 -12.28 -2.14
CA TRP A 63 -1.47 -11.44 -3.10
C TRP A 63 -2.97 -11.33 -2.76
N ILE A 64 -3.63 -12.43 -2.42
CA ILE A 64 -5.03 -12.46 -1.97
C ILE A 64 -5.20 -11.68 -0.65
N ALA A 65 -4.32 -11.90 0.33
CA ALA A 65 -4.33 -11.17 1.59
C ALA A 65 -4.15 -9.65 1.37
N GLY A 66 -3.34 -9.24 0.39
CA GLY A 66 -3.18 -7.85 -0.03
C GLY A 66 -4.47 -7.20 -0.51
N PHE A 67 -5.35 -7.95 -1.20
CA PHE A 67 -6.69 -7.45 -1.53
C PHE A 67 -7.56 -7.29 -0.30
N VAL A 68 -7.51 -8.22 0.66
CA VAL A 68 -8.25 -8.11 1.91
C VAL A 68 -7.82 -6.84 2.67
N VAL A 69 -6.51 -6.59 2.78
CA VAL A 69 -5.96 -5.36 3.38
C VAL A 69 -6.50 -4.12 2.67
N HIS A 70 -6.45 -4.11 1.35
CA HIS A 70 -6.94 -2.99 0.55
C HIS A 70 -8.43 -2.74 0.75
N SER A 71 -9.25 -3.78 0.65
CA SER A 71 -10.70 -3.72 0.85
C SER A 71 -11.06 -3.25 2.26
N PHE A 72 -10.38 -3.76 3.28
CA PHE A 72 -10.53 -3.30 4.65
C PHE A 72 -10.19 -1.81 4.79
N GLY A 73 -9.08 -1.37 4.19
CA GLY A 73 -8.66 0.03 4.17
C GLY A 73 -9.69 0.96 3.51
N MET A 74 -10.29 0.53 2.40
CA MET A 74 -11.34 1.28 1.72
C MET A 74 -12.64 1.33 2.53
N LEU A 75 -13.08 0.20 3.11
CA LEU A 75 -14.29 0.12 3.93
C LEU A 75 -14.18 0.97 5.21
N SER A 76 -13.00 0.99 5.82
CA SER A 76 -12.70 1.80 7.01
C SER A 76 -12.38 3.26 6.71
N LYS A 77 -12.38 3.67 5.42
CA LYS A 77 -11.98 5.01 4.95
C LYS A 77 -10.54 5.40 5.33
N LEU A 78 -9.70 4.41 5.60
CA LEU A 78 -8.26 4.57 5.86
C LEU A 78 -7.48 4.78 4.57
N ILE A 79 -7.93 4.13 3.48
CA ILE A 79 -7.43 4.33 2.12
C ILE A 79 -8.47 5.16 1.37
N LYS A 80 -8.01 6.19 0.67
CA LYS A 80 -8.85 7.07 -0.15
C LYS A 80 -8.53 6.88 -1.62
N TYR A 81 -9.59 6.89 -2.43
CA TYR A 81 -9.45 6.89 -3.89
C TYR A 81 -9.23 8.30 -4.44
N VAL A 82 -9.96 9.27 -3.88
CA VAL A 82 -9.97 10.69 -4.26
C VAL A 82 -9.79 11.59 -3.03
N PRO A 83 -9.37 12.85 -3.22
CA PRO A 83 -9.32 13.83 -2.13
C PRO A 83 -10.68 14.07 -1.49
N ASP A 84 -10.68 14.58 -0.25
CA ASP A 84 -11.91 14.92 0.45
C ASP A 84 -12.67 16.03 -0.30
N GLY A 85 -13.99 15.87 -0.41
CA GLY A 85 -14.86 16.82 -1.10
C GLY A 85 -14.94 16.62 -2.63
N VAL A 86 -14.16 15.72 -3.21
CA VAL A 86 -14.24 15.35 -4.64
C VAL A 86 -15.24 14.22 -4.84
N ASP A 87 -16.15 14.37 -5.80
CA ASP A 87 -17.08 13.30 -6.17
C ASP A 87 -16.35 12.19 -6.96
N VAL A 88 -16.48 10.95 -6.48
CA VAL A 88 -15.80 9.78 -7.06
C VAL A 88 -16.25 9.52 -8.51
N LYS A 89 -17.54 9.74 -8.81
CA LYS A 89 -18.06 9.50 -10.17
C LYS A 89 -17.52 10.55 -11.13
N GLU A 90 -17.43 11.80 -10.70
CA GLU A 90 -16.86 12.87 -11.51
C GLU A 90 -15.37 12.65 -11.77
N PHE A 91 -14.59 12.30 -10.75
CA PHE A 91 -13.18 11.95 -10.96
C PHE A 91 -13.00 10.74 -11.88
N SER A 92 -13.84 9.70 -11.74
CA SER A 92 -13.79 8.54 -12.64
C SER A 92 -14.06 8.91 -14.10
N LYS A 93 -14.95 9.87 -14.38
CA LYS A 93 -15.14 10.40 -15.74
C LYS A 93 -13.89 11.12 -16.25
N GLN A 94 -13.29 11.98 -15.41
CA GLN A 94 -12.06 12.69 -15.77
C GLN A 94 -10.93 11.70 -16.07
N GLU A 95 -10.76 10.66 -15.27
CA GLU A 95 -9.79 9.60 -15.51
C GLU A 95 -10.03 8.88 -16.85
N ILE A 96 -11.27 8.56 -17.19
CA ILE A 96 -11.62 7.99 -18.50
C ILE A 96 -11.28 8.96 -19.64
N GLU A 97 -11.56 10.25 -19.49
CA GLU A 97 -11.18 11.27 -20.49
C GLU A 97 -9.67 11.41 -20.62
N PHE A 98 -8.93 11.35 -19.50
CA PHE A 98 -7.48 11.40 -19.45
C PHE A 98 -6.88 10.27 -20.29
N TYR A 99 -7.32 9.02 -20.08
CA TYR A 99 -6.84 7.87 -20.86
C TYR A 99 -7.24 7.93 -22.34
N LYS A 100 -8.37 8.55 -22.68
CA LYS A 100 -8.81 8.70 -24.08
C LYS A 100 -8.03 9.76 -24.85
N ARG A 101 -7.59 10.83 -24.18
CA ARG A 101 -7.05 12.03 -24.85
C ARG A 101 -5.54 12.14 -24.78
N LEU A 102 -4.92 11.63 -23.72
CA LEU A 102 -3.49 11.85 -23.47
C LEU A 102 -2.64 10.66 -23.91
N GLY A 103 -1.42 10.98 -24.34
CA GLY A 103 -0.47 10.00 -24.86
C GLY A 103 0.10 9.06 -23.79
N MET A 104 0.80 8.02 -24.26
CA MET A 104 1.37 6.96 -23.41
C MET A 104 2.31 7.46 -22.31
N GLU A 105 3.00 8.59 -22.51
CA GLU A 105 3.91 9.15 -21.51
C GLU A 105 3.17 9.65 -20.27
N GLU A 106 2.10 10.43 -20.47
CA GLU A 106 1.25 10.94 -19.38
C GLU A 106 0.57 9.79 -18.64
N GLN A 107 0.12 8.77 -19.37
CA GLN A 107 -0.46 7.56 -18.78
C GLN A 107 0.54 6.82 -17.89
N ARG A 108 1.79 6.65 -18.31
CA ARG A 108 2.83 6.02 -17.48
C ARG A 108 3.12 6.82 -16.21
N ARG A 109 3.13 8.15 -16.29
CA ARG A 109 3.32 9.02 -15.12
C ARG A 109 2.15 8.89 -14.15
N TYR A 110 0.92 8.90 -14.67
CA TYR A 110 -0.29 8.63 -13.89
C TYR A 110 -0.23 7.27 -13.18
N GLU A 111 0.13 6.21 -13.91
CA GLU A 111 0.26 4.86 -13.35
C GLU A 111 1.29 4.80 -12.23
N ARG A 112 2.45 5.47 -12.38
CA ARG A 112 3.46 5.53 -11.31
C ARG A 112 2.90 6.18 -10.05
N LEU A 113 2.18 7.29 -10.17
CA LEU A 113 1.52 7.94 -9.03
C LEU A 113 0.50 7.00 -8.38
N ALA A 114 -0.31 6.30 -9.18
CA ALA A 114 -1.28 5.32 -8.70
C ALA A 114 -0.62 4.19 -7.91
N VAL A 115 0.48 3.63 -8.43
CA VAL A 115 1.24 2.55 -7.77
C VAL A 115 1.79 3.00 -6.42
N ILE A 116 2.38 4.19 -6.36
CA ILE A 116 2.93 4.73 -5.11
C ILE A 116 1.81 4.99 -4.11
N LYS A 117 0.73 5.64 -4.54
CA LYS A 117 -0.49 5.88 -3.73
C LYS A 117 -1.01 4.58 -3.10
N ASP A 118 -1.19 3.55 -3.91
CA ASP A 118 -1.74 2.27 -3.49
C ASP A 118 -0.77 1.50 -2.58
N THR A 119 0.53 1.54 -2.88
CA THR A 119 1.57 0.91 -2.05
C THR A 119 1.61 1.54 -0.67
N CYS A 120 1.63 2.87 -0.59
CA CYS A 120 1.62 3.60 0.68
C CYS A 120 0.35 3.29 1.48
N GLY A 121 -0.82 3.35 0.85
CA GLY A 121 -2.11 3.09 1.51
C GLY A 121 -2.22 1.66 2.03
N ASN A 122 -1.92 0.65 1.20
CA ASN A 122 -2.03 -0.75 1.60
C ASN A 122 -0.99 -1.12 2.66
N THR A 123 0.25 -0.62 2.54
CA THR A 123 1.31 -0.89 3.53
C THR A 123 0.98 -0.25 4.88
N PHE A 124 0.47 0.98 4.87
CA PHE A 124 -0.03 1.66 6.08
C PHE A 124 -1.07 0.81 6.81
N VAL A 125 -2.09 0.33 6.10
CA VAL A 125 -3.15 -0.50 6.69
C VAL A 125 -2.61 -1.84 7.18
N ALA A 126 -1.73 -2.49 6.41
CA ALA A 126 -1.11 -3.76 6.83
C ALA A 126 -0.30 -3.60 8.13
N LEU A 127 0.49 -2.53 8.27
CA LEU A 127 1.25 -2.24 9.49
C LEU A 127 0.33 -1.91 10.67
N LEU A 128 -0.76 -1.20 10.43
CA LEU A 128 -1.76 -0.92 11.46
C LEU A 128 -2.41 -2.22 11.97
N LEU A 129 -2.77 -3.13 11.06
CA LEU A 129 -3.31 -4.45 11.40
C LEU A 129 -2.27 -5.31 12.13
N LEU A 130 -1.02 -5.31 11.68
CA LEU A 130 0.09 -6.00 12.35
C LEU A 130 0.26 -5.51 13.80
N LEU A 131 0.24 -4.19 14.02
CA LEU A 131 0.34 -3.63 15.36
C LEU A 131 -0.87 -4.03 16.22
N ALA A 132 -2.08 -3.97 15.66
CA ALA A 132 -3.29 -4.39 16.37
C ALA A 132 -3.26 -5.87 16.75
N ILE A 133 -2.85 -6.76 15.85
CA ILE A 133 -2.73 -8.20 16.10
C ILE A 133 -1.73 -8.44 17.24
N PHE A 134 -0.54 -7.83 17.21
CA PHE A 134 0.45 -8.01 18.27
C PHE A 134 -0.01 -7.48 19.62
N ILE A 135 -0.75 -6.36 19.65
CA ILE A 135 -1.34 -5.85 20.89
C ILE A 135 -2.37 -6.84 21.44
N LEU A 136 -3.26 -7.36 20.59
CA LEU A 136 -4.29 -8.31 21.00
C LEU A 136 -3.70 -9.64 21.48
N ASP A 137 -2.67 -10.14 20.79
CA ASP A 137 -1.93 -11.34 21.16
C ASP A 137 -1.27 -11.18 22.54
N GLY A 138 -0.55 -10.08 22.76
CA GLY A 138 0.05 -9.78 24.07
C GLY A 138 -0.98 -9.62 25.19
N ILE A 139 -2.16 -9.06 24.91
CA ILE A 139 -3.27 -9.00 25.89
C ILE A 139 -3.80 -10.41 26.19
N ALA A 140 -3.97 -11.25 25.16
CA ALA A 140 -4.45 -12.62 25.33
C ALA A 140 -3.48 -13.46 26.18
N ASP A 141 -2.18 -13.38 25.91
CA ASP A 141 -1.14 -14.02 26.71
C ASP A 141 -1.12 -13.51 28.16
N TRP A 142 -1.28 -12.21 28.36
CA TRP A 142 -1.37 -11.63 29.70
C TRP A 142 -2.59 -12.14 30.48
N ILE A 143 -3.75 -12.27 29.82
CA ILE A 143 -4.96 -12.83 30.44
C ILE A 143 -4.76 -14.33 30.74
N ALA A 144 -4.22 -15.09 29.80
CA ALA A 144 -4.04 -16.54 29.94
C ALA A 144 -3.01 -16.92 31.02
N SER A 145 -1.96 -16.12 31.18
CA SER A 145 -0.95 -16.30 32.23
C SER A 145 -1.43 -15.94 33.64
N GLY A 146 -2.64 -15.36 33.77
CA GLY A 146 -3.43 -15.31 35.00
C GLY A 146 -2.69 -14.72 36.21
N THR A 147 -2.35 -13.43 36.21
CA THR A 147 -1.89 -12.63 37.39
C THR A 147 -0.72 -13.19 38.24
N ALA A 148 -0.16 -14.37 37.95
CA ALA A 148 0.77 -15.09 38.82
C ALA A 148 2.21 -15.10 38.30
N ALA A 149 2.45 -14.67 37.06
CA ALA A 149 3.79 -14.45 36.58
C ALA A 149 4.26 -13.07 37.05
N SER A 150 4.92 -13.02 38.20
CA SER A 150 5.89 -11.97 38.56
C SER A 150 7.10 -12.04 37.62
N THR A 151 6.88 -12.15 36.30
CA THR A 151 7.93 -12.04 35.31
C THR A 151 8.33 -10.58 35.31
N SER A 152 9.42 -10.30 36.03
CA SER A 152 10.12 -9.02 35.93
C SER A 152 10.49 -8.82 34.46
N VAL A 153 9.68 -8.05 33.74
CA VAL A 153 10.01 -7.62 32.39
C VAL A 153 11.32 -6.85 32.52
N SER A 154 12.36 -7.35 31.86
CA SER A 154 13.65 -6.66 31.92
C SER A 154 13.50 -5.26 31.34
N PHE A 155 14.19 -4.27 31.92
CA PHE A 155 14.20 -2.91 31.37
C PHE A 155 14.61 -2.89 29.88
N GLY A 156 15.49 -3.81 29.48
CA GLY A 156 15.89 -3.98 28.07
C GLY A 156 14.72 -4.38 27.17
N THR A 157 13.87 -5.31 27.61
CA THR A 157 12.65 -5.73 26.88
C THR A 157 11.63 -4.59 26.78
N LEU A 158 11.45 -3.82 27.85
CA LEU A 158 10.55 -2.66 27.82
C LEU A 158 11.06 -1.58 26.86
N TYR A 159 12.37 -1.30 26.89
CA TYR A 159 12.99 -0.32 26.00
C TYR A 159 12.91 -0.75 24.53
N SER A 160 13.18 -2.02 24.22
CA SER A 160 13.08 -2.52 22.84
C SER A 160 11.63 -2.50 22.33
N LEU A 161 10.66 -2.84 23.18
CA LEU A 161 9.24 -2.74 22.85
C LEU A 161 8.83 -1.29 22.59
N LEU A 162 9.23 -0.37 23.46
CA LEU A 162 8.94 1.06 23.28
C LEU A 162 9.56 1.60 21.99
N ALA A 163 10.83 1.27 21.73
CA ALA A 163 11.52 1.65 20.50
C ALA A 163 10.80 1.10 19.27
N PHE A 164 10.37 -0.16 19.30
CA PHE A 164 9.59 -0.78 18.24
C PHE A 164 8.26 -0.05 18.00
N ILE A 165 7.49 0.24 19.06
CA ILE A 165 6.22 0.96 18.96
C ILE A 165 6.43 2.37 18.37
N VAL A 166 7.45 3.09 18.82
CA VAL A 166 7.77 4.44 18.31
C VAL A 166 8.10 4.39 16.83
N VAL A 167 8.95 3.45 16.40
CA VAL A 167 9.29 3.26 14.98
C VAL A 167 8.06 2.86 14.16
N ALA A 168 7.26 1.91 14.65
CA ALA A 168 6.06 1.45 13.96
C ALA A 168 5.04 2.59 13.77
N VAL A 169 4.74 3.35 14.82
CA VAL A 169 3.82 4.49 14.76
C VAL A 169 4.36 5.59 13.84
N GLY A 170 5.66 5.86 13.89
CA GLY A 170 6.33 6.80 12.97
C GLY A 170 6.16 6.40 11.51
N LEU A 171 6.45 5.14 11.17
CA LEU A 171 6.30 4.61 9.81
C LEU A 171 4.84 4.63 9.35
N ILE A 172 3.91 4.18 10.20
CA ILE A 172 2.46 4.21 9.94
C ILE A 172 2.00 5.65 9.62
N SER A 173 2.45 6.62 10.41
CA SER A 173 2.08 8.04 10.24
C SER A 173 2.65 8.62 8.94
N LEU A 174 3.91 8.32 8.62
CA LEU A 174 4.56 8.77 7.39
C LEU A 174 3.91 8.16 6.15
N LEU A 175 3.62 6.86 6.17
CA LEU A 175 2.95 6.17 5.06
C LEU A 175 1.53 6.68 4.86
N ARG A 176 0.79 6.96 5.94
CA ARG A 176 -0.54 7.57 5.86
C ARG A 176 -0.46 8.96 5.24
N LYS A 177 0.48 9.79 5.68
CA LYS A 177 0.67 11.13 5.11
C LYS A 177 1.00 11.04 3.62
N ALA A 178 2.01 10.22 3.26
CA ALA A 178 2.39 10.02 1.88
C ALA A 178 1.22 9.54 1.02
N HIS A 179 0.42 8.57 1.51
CA HIS A 179 -0.77 8.11 0.80
C HIS A 179 -1.73 9.28 0.47
N LEU A 180 -2.03 10.13 1.45
CA LEU A 180 -2.92 11.28 1.23
C LEU A 180 -2.31 12.32 0.28
N ASP A 181 -1.02 12.61 0.39
CA ASP A 181 -0.32 13.53 -0.52
C ASP A 181 -0.39 13.02 -1.97
N TYR A 182 -0.15 11.71 -2.18
CA TYR A 182 -0.25 11.10 -3.51
C TYR A 182 -1.68 11.00 -4.05
N VAL A 183 -2.70 10.89 -3.19
CA VAL A 183 -4.12 11.01 -3.60
C VAL A 183 -4.38 12.40 -4.21
N VAL A 184 -3.87 13.45 -3.56
CA VAL A 184 -4.02 14.84 -4.04
C VAL A 184 -3.22 15.05 -5.33
N TRP A 185 -1.95 14.66 -5.36
CA TRP A 185 -1.12 14.84 -6.55
C TRP A 185 -1.65 14.09 -7.76
N GLN A 186 -2.18 12.88 -7.58
CA GLN A 186 -2.80 12.15 -8.69
C GLN A 186 -4.03 12.89 -9.25
N TYR A 187 -4.88 13.42 -8.36
CA TYR A 187 -6.05 14.21 -8.76
C TYR A 187 -5.66 15.50 -9.50
N GLU A 188 -4.71 16.27 -8.95
CA GLU A 188 -4.21 17.51 -9.54
C GLU A 188 -3.57 17.25 -10.90
N TYR A 189 -2.80 16.17 -11.03
CA TYR A 189 -2.15 15.79 -12.27
C TYR A 189 -3.16 15.50 -13.40
N VAL A 190 -4.20 14.71 -13.12
CA VAL A 190 -5.27 14.44 -14.10
C VAL A 190 -5.97 15.74 -14.51
N THR A 191 -6.29 16.60 -13.53
CA THR A 191 -6.99 17.86 -13.76
C THR A 191 -6.16 18.80 -14.65
N GLN A 192 -4.90 19.04 -14.30
CA GLN A 192 -4.00 19.92 -15.04
C GLN A 192 -3.72 19.41 -16.46
N ALA A 193 -3.52 18.11 -16.63
CA ALA A 193 -3.24 17.52 -17.93
C ALA A 193 -4.45 17.65 -18.88
N LEU A 194 -5.68 17.48 -18.38
CA LEU A 194 -6.90 17.69 -19.16
C LEU A 194 -7.14 19.17 -19.49
N GLU A 195 -6.83 20.09 -18.58
CA GLU A 195 -6.93 21.53 -18.83
C GLU A 195 -5.93 22.00 -19.89
N ALA A 196 -4.68 21.54 -19.83
CA ALA A 196 -3.67 21.83 -20.83
C ALA A 196 -4.03 21.28 -22.22
N TYR A 197 -4.78 20.16 -22.26
CA TYR A 197 -5.25 19.57 -23.51
C TYR A 197 -6.47 20.27 -24.11
N LYS A 198 -7.23 21.09 -23.36
CA LYS A 198 -8.39 21.79 -23.92
C LYS A 198 -7.90 22.57 -25.14
N PRO A 199 -8.30 22.19 -26.37
CA PRO A 199 -7.76 22.79 -27.57
C PRO A 199 -7.97 24.28 -27.41
N SER A 200 -6.90 25.07 -27.53
CA SER A 200 -7.01 26.51 -27.51
C SER A 200 -8.13 26.83 -28.47
N LYS A 201 -9.25 27.39 -27.96
CA LYS A 201 -10.39 27.74 -28.80
C LYS A 201 -9.78 28.48 -29.96
N SER A 202 -9.73 27.83 -31.12
CA SER A 202 -9.07 28.36 -32.29
C SER A 202 -9.60 29.77 -32.40
N SER A 203 -8.71 30.74 -32.34
CA SER A 203 -9.03 32.14 -32.54
C SER A 203 -9.52 32.26 -33.99
N GLY A 204 -10.73 31.79 -34.24
CA GLY A 204 -11.55 32.06 -35.39
C GLY A 204 -12.02 33.50 -35.26
N LYS A 205 -11.06 34.42 -35.33
CA LYS A 205 -11.21 35.64 -36.09
C LYS A 205 -10.52 35.35 -37.43
N SER A 206 -11.18 34.55 -38.27
CA SER A 206 -11.08 34.82 -39.69
C SER A 206 -12.28 35.70 -40.02
N ASP A 207 -11.92 36.83 -40.63
CA ASP A 207 -12.74 37.60 -41.55
C ASP A 207 -13.87 38.43 -40.93
N GLY A 208 -14.06 39.70 -41.29
CA GLY A 208 -13.44 40.55 -42.29
C GLY A 208 -14.08 41.93 -42.20
#